data_AF-A0A6P8YQ38-F1
#
_entry.id   AF-A0A6P8YQ38-F1
#
_cell.length_a   1.000
_cell.length_b   1.000
_cell.length_c   1.000
_cell.angle_alpha   90.00
_cell.angle_beta   90.00
_cell.angle_gamma   90.00
#
_symmetry.space_group_name_H-M   'P 1'
#
loop_
_entity.id
_entity.type
_entity.pdbx_description
1 polymer ?
#
loop_
_entity_poly.entity_id
_entity_poly.type
_entity_poly.pdbx_seq_one_letter_code
_entity_poly.pdbx_strand_id
1 'polypeptide(L)'
;MSLLCLFLGGALVLSVLQQVQSKYINSFAGPFIVVAHTIEPCPSDGSVVLMLRPSHFYPARPFDRQTLTGQMWSKHNLTDNLLAHVDMAVRSNNQWKDNAFVFKFPNSGCSVLRDHLPDMWRIMGHVVVKNESVSWTFPHFPVMPYGRYKFRVVTRFMNKAAAIPLSCLTVDCEIIPKPTVEPKQ
;
A
#
# COMPACT_ATOMS: atom_id res chain seq x y z
N MET A 1 46.28 -34.03 -16.14
CA MET A 1 45.01 -34.53 -15.57
C MET A 1 45.26 -34.87 -14.10
N SER A 2 44.72 -34.25 -13.07
CA SER A 2 43.66 -33.24 -12.99
C SER A 2 43.82 -32.46 -11.67
N LEU A 3 44.86 -31.64 -11.57
CA LEU A 3 45.04 -30.64 -10.49
C LEU A 3 44.10 -29.42 -10.65
N LEU A 4 43.24 -29.40 -11.68
CA LEU A 4 42.36 -28.28 -12.04
C LEU A 4 41.03 -28.23 -11.27
N CYS A 5 40.65 -29.27 -10.52
CA CYS A 5 39.33 -29.32 -9.87
C CYS A 5 39.24 -28.62 -8.50
N LEU A 6 40.36 -28.32 -7.84
CA LEU A 6 40.33 -27.71 -6.50
C LEU A 6 40.19 -26.17 -6.51
N PHE A 7 40.57 -25.51 -7.60
CA PHE A 7 40.46 -24.04 -7.70
C PHE A 7 39.07 -23.56 -8.14
N LEU A 8 38.27 -24.40 -8.80
CA LEU A 8 36.90 -24.05 -9.21
C LEU A 8 35.87 -24.19 -8.07
N GLY A 9 36.15 -25.00 -7.05
CA GLY A 9 35.25 -25.19 -5.90
C GLY A 9 35.29 -24.05 -4.88
N GLY A 10 36.43 -23.36 -4.73
CA GLY A 10 36.59 -22.26 -3.77
C GLY A 10 35.95 -20.95 -4.22
N ALA A 11 35.94 -20.67 -5.53
CA ALA A 11 35.38 -19.43 -6.08
C ALA A 11 33.85 -19.42 -6.10
N LEU A 12 33.18 -20.58 -6.13
CA LEU A 12 31.72 -20.67 -6.19
C LEU A 12 31.04 -20.53 -4.82
N VAL A 13 31.77 -20.76 -3.72
CA VAL A 13 31.21 -20.61 -2.35
C VAL A 13 31.29 -19.15 -1.88
N LEU A 14 32.18 -18.33 -2.45
CA LEU A 14 32.31 -16.92 -2.09
C LEU A 14 31.22 -16.01 -2.72
N SER A 15 30.49 -16.48 -3.75
CA SER A 15 29.41 -15.71 -4.38
C SER A 15 28.03 -15.92 -3.73
N VAL A 16 27.89 -16.86 -2.78
CA VAL A 16 26.59 -17.13 -2.10
C VAL A 16 26.46 -16.38 -0.77
N LEU A 17 27.55 -15.79 -0.25
CA LEU A 17 27.54 -14.97 0.96
C LEU A 17 27.49 -13.45 0.71
N GLN A 18 27.12 -13.02 -0.50
CA GLN A 18 26.43 -11.73 -0.60
C GLN A 18 25.01 -11.93 -0.08
N GLN A 19 24.92 -12.08 1.26
CA GLN A 19 23.77 -11.57 1.99
C GLN A 19 23.46 -10.23 1.34
N VAL A 20 22.29 -10.15 0.71
CA VAL A 20 21.55 -8.90 0.65
C VAL A 20 21.28 -8.57 2.11
N GLN A 21 22.30 -8.05 2.80
CA GLN A 21 22.09 -7.09 3.86
C GLN A 21 21.26 -6.05 3.14
N SER A 22 19.96 -6.10 3.39
CA SER A 22 19.06 -4.98 3.23
C SER A 22 19.78 -3.83 3.92
N LYS A 23 20.62 -3.12 3.14
CA LYS A 23 21.26 -1.90 3.59
C LYS A 23 20.05 -1.04 3.87
N TYR A 24 19.85 -0.77 5.16
CA TYR A 24 18.94 0.26 5.62
C TYR A 24 19.29 1.47 4.75
N ILE A 25 18.46 1.74 3.75
CA ILE A 25 18.57 2.98 3.00
C ILE A 25 18.29 3.98 4.10
N ASN A 26 19.34 4.69 4.56
CA ASN A 26 19.17 5.84 5.43
C ASN A 26 18.06 6.63 4.78
N SER A 27 16.89 6.65 5.43
CA SER A 27 15.69 7.12 4.80
C SER A 27 15.98 8.59 4.49
N PHE A 28 16.22 8.90 3.21
CA PHE A 28 16.49 10.28 2.78
C PHE A 28 15.35 11.20 3.24
N ALA A 29 14.17 10.61 3.44
CA ALA A 29 13.05 11.11 4.19
C ALA A 29 13.10 10.64 5.67
N GLY A 30 13.10 11.56 6.64
CA GLY A 30 12.85 11.25 8.04
C GLY A 30 11.47 10.63 8.33
N PRO A 31 10.99 10.66 9.59
CA PRO A 31 9.64 10.20 9.93
C PRO A 31 8.57 10.90 9.07
N PHE A 32 7.56 10.15 8.62
CA PHE A 32 6.54 10.64 7.68
C PHE A 32 5.12 10.52 8.22
N ILE A 33 4.20 11.27 7.63
CA ILE A 33 2.75 11.11 7.76
C ILE A 33 2.18 10.85 6.36
N VAL A 34 1.23 9.94 6.26
CA VAL A 34 0.45 9.72 5.03
C VAL A 34 -0.89 10.42 5.16
N VAL A 35 -1.21 11.24 4.16
CA VAL A 35 -2.46 11.98 4.06
C VAL A 35 -3.23 11.46 2.86
N ALA A 36 -4.38 10.84 3.09
CA ALA A 36 -5.29 10.47 2.01
C ALA A 36 -6.14 11.68 1.62
N HIS A 37 -6.09 12.06 0.34
CA HIS A 37 -6.85 13.18 -0.21
C HIS A 37 -8.18 12.72 -0.79
N THR A 38 -8.14 11.72 -1.67
CA THR A 38 -9.34 11.17 -2.30
C THR A 38 -9.25 9.64 -2.37
N ILE A 39 -10.41 9.00 -2.25
CA ILE A 39 -10.59 7.56 -2.47
C ILE A 39 -11.79 7.46 -3.40
N GLU A 40 -11.57 6.99 -4.62
CA GLU A 40 -12.58 6.95 -5.68
C GLU A 40 -12.70 5.55 -6.25
N PRO A 41 -13.92 5.04 -6.45
CA PRO A 41 -14.11 3.77 -7.16
C PRO A 41 -13.75 3.93 -8.63
N CYS A 42 -13.07 2.93 -9.18
CA CYS A 42 -12.87 2.78 -10.63
C CYS A 42 -13.75 1.63 -11.17
N PRO A 43 -13.88 1.49 -12.51
CA PRO A 43 -14.75 0.48 -13.10
C PRO A 43 -14.46 -0.93 -12.57
N SER A 44 -15.49 -1.58 -12.05
CA SER A 44 -15.49 -2.93 -11.46
C SER A 44 -16.84 -3.60 -11.71
N ASP A 45 -16.97 -4.88 -11.37
CA ASP A 45 -18.19 -5.66 -11.55
C ASP A 45 -19.30 -5.30 -10.54
N GLY A 46 -19.01 -4.41 -9.59
CA GLY A 46 -19.93 -3.98 -8.53
C GLY A 46 -20.22 -5.08 -7.51
N SER A 47 -19.41 -6.13 -7.45
CA SER A 47 -19.50 -7.18 -6.43
C SER A 47 -18.90 -6.75 -5.11
N VAL A 48 -17.94 -5.82 -5.12
CA VAL A 48 -17.41 -5.14 -3.93
C VAL A 48 -17.47 -3.65 -4.17
N VAL A 49 -18.25 -2.96 -3.34
CA VAL A 49 -18.37 -1.51 -3.39
C VAL A 49 -17.68 -0.93 -2.17
N LEU A 50 -16.76 0.00 -2.43
CA LEU A 50 -15.98 0.72 -1.43
C LEU A 50 -16.15 2.22 -1.72
N MET A 51 -17.08 2.86 -1.03
CA MET A 51 -17.35 4.30 -1.13
C MET A 51 -16.89 4.95 0.17
N LEU A 52 -15.59 5.17 0.29
CA LEU A 52 -14.97 5.77 1.47
C LEU A 52 -14.53 7.19 1.16
N ARG A 53 -14.72 8.11 2.12
CA ARG A 53 -14.27 9.49 2.02
C ARG A 53 -13.38 9.82 3.22
N PRO A 54 -12.11 10.21 3.00
CA PRO A 54 -11.27 10.73 4.06
C PRO A 54 -11.70 12.14 4.48
N SER A 55 -11.51 12.43 5.75
CA SER A 55 -11.62 13.79 6.28
C SER A 55 -10.49 14.67 5.75
N HIS A 56 -10.76 15.97 5.64
CA HIS A 56 -9.75 16.94 5.26
C HIS A 56 -8.60 16.95 6.29
N PHE A 57 -7.36 16.94 5.82
CA PHE A 57 -6.18 17.06 6.67
C PHE A 57 -5.98 18.51 7.09
N TYR A 58 -5.77 18.77 8.39
CA TYR A 58 -5.59 20.11 8.92
C TYR A 58 -4.12 20.35 9.28
N PRO A 59 -3.35 21.15 8.51
CA PRO A 59 -1.91 21.30 8.74
C PRO A 59 -1.53 21.84 10.11
N ALA A 60 -2.39 22.63 10.76
CA ALA A 60 -2.13 23.14 12.11
C ALA A 60 -2.41 22.10 13.22
N ARG A 61 -3.02 20.95 12.90
CA ARG A 61 -3.14 19.79 13.80
C ARG A 61 -2.68 18.51 13.08
N PRO A 62 -1.37 18.41 12.79
CA PRO A 62 -0.82 17.36 11.93
C PRO A 62 -0.85 15.96 12.57
N PHE A 63 -1.05 15.89 13.89
CA PHE A 63 -1.15 14.63 14.64
C PHE A 63 -2.59 14.12 14.75
N ASP A 64 -3.58 14.93 14.36
CA ASP A 64 -4.98 14.50 14.33
C ASP A 64 -5.14 13.43 13.24
N ARG A 65 -5.65 12.27 13.66
CA ARG A 65 -5.90 11.15 12.73
C ARG A 65 -7.01 11.53 11.76
N GLN A 66 -6.82 11.22 10.48
CA GLN A 66 -7.91 11.33 9.52
C GLN A 66 -9.01 10.33 9.87
N THR A 67 -10.26 10.74 9.64
CA THR A 67 -11.42 9.87 9.75
C THR A 67 -11.88 9.43 8.37
N LEU A 68 -12.43 8.22 8.28
CA LEU A 68 -13.12 7.73 7.10
C LEU A 68 -14.63 7.73 7.37
N THR A 69 -15.39 8.15 6.37
CA THR A 69 -16.84 8.03 6.35
C THR A 69 -17.28 7.48 5.02
N GLY A 70 -18.21 6.53 5.03
CA GLY A 70 -18.57 5.84 3.81
C GLY A 70 -19.43 4.61 3.98
N GLN A 71 -19.60 3.92 2.87
CA GLN A 71 -20.28 2.63 2.82
C GLN A 71 -19.39 1.64 2.12
N MET A 72 -19.42 0.41 2.62
CA MET A 72 -18.73 -0.69 2.00
C MET A 72 -19.56 -1.95 2.15
N TRP A 73 -19.67 -2.69 1.06
CA TRP A 73 -20.36 -3.97 1.09
C TRP A 73 -19.82 -4.88 -0.01
N SER A 74 -19.98 -6.18 0.20
CA SER A 74 -19.60 -7.20 -0.78
C SER A 74 -20.73 -8.20 -0.98
N LYS A 75 -20.94 -8.63 -2.24
CA LYS A 75 -21.82 -9.75 -2.61
C LYS A 75 -21.17 -11.10 -2.37
N HIS A 76 -19.86 -11.12 -2.12
CA HIS A 76 -19.07 -12.34 -1.99
C HIS A 76 -18.33 -12.36 -0.67
N ASN A 77 -18.08 -13.56 -0.14
CA ASN A 77 -17.23 -13.71 1.02
C ASN A 77 -15.78 -13.42 0.60
N LEU A 78 -15.22 -12.34 1.12
CA LEU A 78 -13.82 -11.99 0.90
C LEU A 78 -12.94 -12.95 1.71
N THR A 79 -12.15 -13.73 0.98
CA THR A 79 -11.21 -14.72 1.53
C THR A 79 -9.84 -14.48 0.92
N ASP A 80 -8.81 -15.19 1.41
CA ASP A 80 -7.44 -15.09 0.87
C ASP A 80 -7.28 -15.61 -0.57
N ASN A 81 -8.36 -16.05 -1.21
CA ASN A 81 -8.42 -16.36 -2.64
C ASN A 81 -8.51 -15.11 -3.54
N LEU A 82 -8.22 -13.95 -2.98
CA LEU A 82 -8.20 -12.66 -3.67
C LEU A 82 -6.78 -12.34 -4.14
N LEU A 83 -6.64 -12.12 -5.44
CA LEU A 83 -5.49 -11.48 -6.04
C LEU A 83 -5.64 -9.97 -5.90
N ALA A 84 -4.60 -9.30 -5.41
CA ALA A 84 -4.54 -7.84 -5.34
C ALA A 84 -3.38 -7.32 -6.21
N HIS A 85 -3.66 -6.30 -7.00
CA HIS A 85 -2.71 -5.62 -7.84
C HIS A 85 -2.73 -4.13 -7.51
N VAL A 86 -1.58 -3.56 -7.19
CA VAL A 86 -1.45 -2.16 -6.81
C VAL A 86 -0.48 -1.48 -7.75
N ASP A 87 -0.99 -0.59 -8.58
CA ASP A 87 -0.20 0.28 -9.44
C ASP A 87 -0.07 1.64 -8.74
N MET A 88 1.17 2.12 -8.57
CA MET A 88 1.44 3.40 -7.93
C MET A 88 2.06 4.35 -8.94
N ALA A 89 1.42 5.50 -9.13
CA ALA A 89 1.97 6.63 -9.87
C ALA A 89 2.56 7.66 -8.90
N VAL A 90 3.66 8.29 -9.30
CA VAL A 90 4.29 9.38 -8.55
C VAL A 90 4.13 10.70 -9.30
N ARG A 91 3.84 11.79 -8.59
CA ARG A 91 3.77 13.11 -9.19
C ARG A 91 5.15 13.74 -9.28
N SER A 92 5.58 14.11 -10.49
CA SER A 92 6.87 14.74 -10.75
C SER A 92 6.70 15.75 -11.89
N ASN A 93 7.20 16.98 -11.73
CA ASN A 93 7.07 18.06 -12.71
C ASN A 93 5.62 18.30 -13.17
N ASN A 94 4.67 18.33 -12.22
CA ASN A 94 3.22 18.47 -12.46
C ASN A 94 2.57 17.38 -13.32
N GLN A 95 3.28 16.32 -13.65
CA GLN A 95 2.77 15.18 -14.40
C GLN A 95 2.74 13.94 -13.50
N TRP A 96 1.80 13.04 -13.78
CA TRP A 96 1.76 11.72 -13.17
C TRP A 96 2.67 10.79 -13.96
N LYS A 97 3.60 10.13 -13.26
CA LYS A 97 4.42 9.06 -13.83
C LYS A 97 3.81 7.75 -13.38
N ASP A 98 3.05 7.12 -14.27
CA ASP A 98 2.38 5.85 -14.01
C ASP A 98 3.38 4.72 -13.80
N ASN A 99 2.95 3.68 -13.06
CA ASN A 99 3.73 2.47 -12.79
C ASN A 99 5.13 2.72 -12.18
N ALA A 100 5.28 3.79 -11.40
CA ALA A 100 6.51 4.06 -10.66
C ALA A 100 6.81 2.92 -9.68
N PHE A 101 5.76 2.35 -9.08
CA PHE A 101 5.84 1.11 -8.31
C PHE A 101 4.67 0.21 -8.66
N VAL A 102 4.93 -1.09 -8.75
CA VAL A 102 3.91 -2.09 -9.08
C VAL A 102 4.03 -3.24 -8.09
N PHE A 103 2.98 -3.45 -7.31
CA PHE A 103 2.90 -4.57 -6.37
C PHE A 103 1.87 -5.58 -6.86
N LYS A 104 2.25 -6.86 -6.82
CA LYS A 104 1.40 -7.98 -7.23
C LYS A 104 1.35 -8.95 -6.07
N PHE A 105 0.15 -9.15 -5.55
CA PHE A 105 -0.16 -10.11 -4.51
C PHE A 105 -1.02 -11.20 -5.14
N PRO A 106 -0.40 -12.26 -5.70
CA PRO A 106 -1.11 -13.27 -6.49
C PRO A 106 -2.09 -14.08 -5.64
N ASN A 107 -1.79 -14.20 -4.34
CA ASN A 107 -2.57 -14.85 -3.31
C ASN A 107 -2.63 -13.98 -2.04
N SER A 108 -3.53 -14.31 -1.13
CA SER A 108 -3.56 -13.73 0.22
C SER A 108 -3.89 -12.24 0.27
N GLY A 109 -4.70 -11.72 -0.66
CA GLY A 109 -5.06 -10.29 -0.70
C GLY A 109 -5.66 -9.75 0.60
N CYS A 110 -6.48 -10.53 1.32
CA CYS A 110 -7.05 -10.13 2.61
C CYS A 110 -5.98 -10.13 3.72
N SER A 111 -5.17 -11.17 3.80
CA SER A 111 -4.05 -11.24 4.74
C SER A 111 -3.04 -10.12 4.50
N VAL A 112 -2.66 -9.84 3.25
CA VAL A 112 -1.79 -8.70 2.89
C VAL A 112 -2.40 -7.39 3.39
N LEU A 113 -3.69 -7.18 3.17
CA LEU A 113 -4.35 -5.96 3.64
C LEU A 113 -4.36 -5.87 5.17
N ARG A 114 -4.62 -6.96 5.88
CA ARG A 114 -4.57 -7.02 7.35
C ARG A 114 -3.16 -6.72 7.86
N ASP A 115 -2.14 -7.27 7.23
CA ASP A 115 -0.76 -7.22 7.71
C ASP A 115 -0.07 -5.89 7.37
N HIS A 116 -0.47 -5.23 6.27
CA HIS A 116 0.08 -3.93 5.86
C HIS A 116 -0.76 -2.72 6.26
N LEU A 117 -2.07 -2.90 6.51
CA LEU A 117 -3.03 -1.85 6.80
C LEU A 117 -4.07 -2.33 7.85
N PRO A 118 -3.64 -2.60 9.10
CA PRO A 118 -4.49 -3.21 10.12
C PRO A 118 -5.73 -2.37 10.47
N ASP A 119 -5.58 -1.03 10.52
CA ASP A 119 -6.70 -0.13 10.80
C ASP A 119 -7.73 -0.10 9.67
N MET A 120 -7.27 -0.18 8.42
CA MET A 120 -8.18 -0.30 7.28
C MET A 120 -8.93 -1.63 7.34
N TRP A 121 -8.22 -2.73 7.62
CA TRP A 121 -8.83 -4.05 7.77
C TRP A 121 -9.92 -4.07 8.85
N ARG A 122 -9.67 -3.44 10.01
CA ARG A 122 -10.65 -3.27 11.08
C ARG A 122 -11.92 -2.58 10.59
N ILE A 123 -11.77 -1.50 9.84
CA ILE A 123 -12.89 -0.68 9.35
C ILE A 123 -13.67 -1.39 8.25
N MET A 124 -13.00 -2.19 7.43
CA MET A 124 -13.66 -3.00 6.43
C MET A 124 -14.54 -4.13 6.99
N GLY A 125 -14.63 -4.31 8.31
CA GLY A 125 -15.66 -5.17 8.89
C GLY A 125 -17.06 -4.54 8.87
N HIS A 126 -17.15 -3.21 8.69
CA HIS A 126 -18.39 -2.46 8.86
C HIS A 126 -19.06 -2.15 7.52
N VAL A 127 -20.38 -2.38 7.43
CA VAL A 127 -21.15 -2.01 6.23
C VAL A 127 -21.21 -0.49 6.05
N VAL A 128 -21.33 0.23 7.17
CA VAL A 128 -21.41 1.68 7.21
C VAL A 128 -20.30 2.19 8.13
N VAL A 129 -19.42 3.02 7.57
CA VAL A 129 -18.29 3.62 8.27
C VAL A 129 -18.66 5.07 8.59
N LYS A 130 -18.70 5.45 9.87
CA LYS A 130 -19.06 6.81 10.30
C LYS A 130 -17.97 7.42 11.15
N ASN A 131 -17.19 8.33 10.57
CA ASN A 131 -16.11 9.06 11.25
C ASN A 131 -15.12 8.12 11.99
N GLU A 132 -14.82 6.98 11.39
CA GLU A 132 -13.87 6.02 11.98
C GLU A 132 -12.45 6.58 11.84
N SER A 133 -11.74 6.72 12.94
CA SER A 133 -10.36 7.18 12.94
C SER A 133 -9.42 6.12 12.36
N VAL A 134 -8.52 6.55 11.47
CA VAL A 134 -7.55 5.68 10.81
C VAL A 134 -6.15 6.15 11.13
N SER A 135 -5.34 5.23 11.65
CA SER A 135 -3.89 5.40 11.67
C SER A 135 -3.31 4.84 10.38
N TRP A 136 -2.83 5.72 9.50
CA TRP A 136 -2.10 5.34 8.29
C TRP A 136 -0.70 4.82 8.63
N THR A 137 -0.66 3.65 9.25
CA THR A 137 0.55 2.94 9.64
C THR A 137 0.78 1.78 8.69
N PHE A 138 2.02 1.65 8.22
CA PHE A 138 2.40 0.68 7.20
C PHE A 138 3.60 -0.14 7.69
N PRO A 139 3.40 -1.09 8.63
CA PRO A 139 4.50 -1.74 9.34
C PRO A 139 5.44 -2.54 8.43
N HIS A 140 4.90 -3.10 7.34
CA HIS A 140 5.63 -3.97 6.40
C HIS A 140 5.82 -3.33 5.03
N PHE A 141 5.57 -2.03 4.87
CA PHE A 141 5.70 -1.34 3.58
C PHE A 141 7.06 -0.61 3.50
N PRO A 142 7.73 -0.60 2.33
CA PRO A 142 8.99 0.12 2.19
C PRO A 142 8.83 1.61 2.49
N VAL A 143 9.88 2.22 3.06
CA VAL A 143 9.91 3.66 3.28
C VAL A 143 9.92 4.37 1.92
N MET A 144 8.88 5.15 1.66
CA MET A 144 8.70 5.87 0.40
C MET A 144 9.24 7.31 0.52
N PRO A 145 9.76 7.90 -0.56
CA PRO A 145 10.11 9.32 -0.58
C PRO A 145 8.91 10.22 -0.26
N TYR A 146 9.17 11.42 0.25
CA TYR A 146 8.12 12.44 0.36
C TYR A 146 7.61 12.84 -1.02
N GLY A 147 6.30 13.08 -1.12
CA GLY A 147 5.67 13.48 -2.37
C GLY A 147 4.23 13.03 -2.47
N ARG A 148 3.64 13.28 -3.65
CA ARG A 148 2.25 12.92 -3.95
C ARG A 148 2.19 11.68 -4.82
N TYR A 149 1.33 10.75 -4.42
CA TYR A 149 1.18 9.44 -5.00
C TYR A 149 -0.27 9.19 -5.38
N LYS A 150 -0.46 8.40 -6.42
CA LYS A 150 -1.77 7.89 -6.80
C LYS A 150 -1.68 6.37 -6.88
N PHE A 151 -2.46 5.70 -6.05
CA PHE A 151 -2.57 4.25 -6.02
C PHE A 151 -3.79 3.86 -6.84
N ARG A 152 -3.65 2.80 -7.63
CA ARG A 152 -4.76 2.09 -8.24
C ARG A 152 -4.71 0.65 -7.74
N VAL A 153 -5.67 0.31 -6.90
CA VAL A 153 -5.83 -1.01 -6.28
C VAL A 153 -6.91 -1.75 -7.04
N VAL A 154 -6.54 -2.88 -7.63
CA VAL A 154 -7.44 -3.76 -8.38
C VAL A 154 -7.44 -5.12 -7.72
N THR A 155 -8.63 -5.65 -7.44
CA THR A 155 -8.77 -6.99 -6.87
C THR A 155 -9.54 -7.93 -7.79
N ARG A 156 -9.18 -9.22 -7.75
CA ARG A 156 -9.80 -10.29 -8.55
C ARG A 156 -9.83 -11.59 -7.75
N PHE A 157 -10.78 -12.48 -7.99
CA PHE A 157 -10.69 -13.84 -7.47
C PHE A 157 -9.71 -14.66 -8.30
N MET A 158 -8.83 -15.45 -7.66
CA MET A 158 -7.87 -16.30 -8.36
C MET A 158 -8.54 -17.24 -9.38
N ASN A 159 -9.71 -17.78 -9.02
CA ASN A 159 -10.43 -18.77 -9.82
C ASN A 159 -11.33 -18.14 -10.90
N LYS A 160 -11.35 -16.80 -11.01
CA LYS A 160 -12.12 -16.08 -12.03
C LYS A 160 -11.18 -15.19 -12.85
N ALA A 161 -10.89 -15.62 -14.07
CA ALA A 161 -10.27 -14.78 -15.10
C ALA A 161 -11.31 -13.82 -15.71
N ALA A 162 -12.09 -13.12 -14.88
CA ALA A 162 -13.04 -12.13 -15.36
C ALA A 162 -12.28 -10.93 -15.94
N ALA A 163 -12.70 -10.47 -17.12
CA ALA A 163 -12.14 -9.26 -17.73
C ALA A 163 -12.34 -8.01 -16.85
N ILE A 164 -13.43 -7.99 -16.07
CA ILE A 164 -13.79 -6.90 -15.15
C ILE A 164 -13.32 -7.28 -13.72
N PRO A 165 -12.65 -6.37 -12.99
CA PRO A 165 -12.18 -6.65 -11.64
C PRO A 165 -13.32 -6.67 -10.61
N LEU A 166 -13.09 -7.39 -9.51
CA LEU A 166 -14.03 -7.52 -8.39
C LEU A 166 -14.22 -6.20 -7.64
N SER A 167 -13.11 -5.52 -7.38
CA SER A 167 -13.08 -4.18 -6.81
C SER A 167 -11.97 -3.39 -7.49
N CYS A 168 -12.19 -2.09 -7.62
CA CYS A 168 -11.20 -1.16 -8.15
C CYS A 168 -11.30 0.14 -7.36
N LEU A 169 -10.19 0.57 -6.77
CA LEU A 169 -10.07 1.81 -6.03
C LEU A 169 -8.89 2.62 -6.54
N THR A 170 -9.09 3.92 -6.69
CA THR A 170 -8.01 4.89 -6.88
C THR A 170 -7.89 5.74 -5.63
N VAL A 171 -6.68 5.83 -5.08
CA VAL A 171 -6.38 6.62 -3.87
C VAL A 171 -5.34 7.68 -4.22
N ASP A 172 -5.67 8.95 -4.08
CA ASP A 172 -4.69 10.05 -4.11
C ASP A 172 -4.22 10.30 -2.69
N CYS A 173 -2.92 10.20 -2.45
CA CYS A 173 -2.35 10.45 -1.14
C CYS A 173 -1.04 11.21 -1.23
N GLU A 174 -0.63 11.78 -0.11
CA GLU A 174 0.60 12.54 0.02
C GLU A 174 1.38 12.05 1.22
N ILE A 175 2.68 11.88 1.04
CA ILE A 175 3.61 11.53 2.10
C ILE A 175 4.37 12.80 2.44
N ILE A 176 4.14 13.32 3.64
CA ILE A 176 4.74 14.56 4.13
C ILE A 176 5.69 14.28 5.30
N PRO A 177 6.70 15.14 5.54
CA PRO A 177 7.51 15.06 6.74
C PRO A 177 6.65 15.17 7.99
N LYS A 178 6.89 14.30 8.97
CA LYS A 178 6.28 14.39 10.29
C LYS A 178 6.90 15.57 11.06
N PRO A 179 6.09 16.48 11.63
CA PRO A 179 6.62 17.56 12.46
C PRO A 179 7.35 17.00 13.69
N THR A 180 8.46 17.63 14.06
CA THR A 180 9.31 17.21 15.19
C THR A 180 8.82 17.74 16.54
N VAL A 181 8.00 18.80 16.55
CA VAL A 181 7.48 19.42 17.76
C VAL A 181 5.96 19.34 17.72
N GLU A 182 5.37 18.68 18.70
CA GLU A 182 3.94 18.78 18.94
C GLU A 182 3.65 20.18 19.49
N PRO A 183 2.77 20.97 18.84
CA PRO A 183 2.41 22.27 19.39
C PRO A 183 1.81 22.03 20.78
N LYS A 184 2.38 22.70 21.80
CA LYS A 184 1.84 22.65 23.16
C LYS A 184 0.38 23.11 23.09
N GLN A 185 -0.53 22.21 23.45
CA GLN A 185 -1.96 22.50 23.59
C GLN A 185 -2.20 23.48 24.73
#